data_AF-A0A4Q4XIF9-F1
#
_entry.id   AF-A0A4Q4XIF9-F1
#
_cell.length_a   1.000
_cell.length_b   1.000
_cell.length_c   1.000
_cell.angle_alpha   90.00
_cell.angle_beta   90.00
_cell.angle_gamma   90.00
#
_symmetry.space_group_name_H-M   'P 1'
#
loop_
_entity.id
_entity.type
_entity.pdbx_description
1 polymer ?
#
loop_
_entity_poly.entity_id
_entity_poly.type
_entity_poly.pdbx_seq_one_letter_code
_entity_poly.pdbx_strand_id
1 'polypeptide(L)'
;MQRIIATSAALLGLALAAPCQRKSNGFNLRAKVTDPAHDLTPSVEGLYLSFQRVQQGINIAVANEYQTTYYLNQTEGGNTVNHDVAPLYPVGIYVQGPDETDAHYPEEHNVAVNVNDVTHGLDVFPSLSGPAAGAYLVCRREFIFPSGPAELLMPRFLYDGETLPEDCAPVAFVPECATLGNLPNGTSWNHDFVAQTSCVR
;
A
#
# COMPACT_ATOMS: atom_id res chain seq x y z
N MET A 1 -53.29 -45.48 5.20
CA MET A 1 -52.46 -44.86 6.27
C MET A 1 -51.10 -44.56 5.67
N GLN A 2 -50.86 -43.31 5.29
CA GLN A 2 -49.75 -42.88 4.44
C GLN A 2 -48.71 -42.17 5.33
N ARG A 3 -47.49 -42.73 5.41
CA ARG A 3 -46.39 -42.17 6.20
C ARG A 3 -45.70 -41.08 5.38
N ILE A 4 -45.72 -39.85 5.89
CA ILE A 4 -44.96 -38.72 5.35
C ILE A 4 -43.57 -38.76 5.99
N ILE A 5 -42.54 -38.96 5.18
CA ILE A 5 -41.14 -38.82 5.58
C ILE A 5 -40.75 -37.38 5.28
N ALA A 6 -40.51 -36.58 6.31
CA ALA A 6 -39.94 -35.25 6.17
C ALA A 6 -38.41 -35.36 6.13
N THR A 7 -37.82 -35.16 4.96
CA THR A 7 -36.38 -34.96 4.79
C THR A 7 -36.03 -33.51 5.12
N SER A 8 -35.38 -33.28 6.27
CA SER A 8 -34.77 -31.99 6.59
C SER A 8 -33.47 -31.81 5.80
N ALA A 9 -33.49 -30.96 4.78
CA ALA A 9 -32.28 -30.47 4.13
C ALA A 9 -31.66 -29.37 5.02
N ALA A 10 -30.52 -29.69 5.65
CA ALA A 10 -29.71 -28.70 6.34
C ALA A 10 -28.93 -27.88 5.30
N LEU A 11 -29.37 -26.64 5.06
CA LEU A 11 -28.57 -25.63 4.38
C LEU A 11 -27.41 -25.20 5.29
N LEU A 12 -26.22 -25.74 5.06
CA LEU A 12 -24.99 -25.14 5.56
C LEU A 12 -24.74 -23.86 4.76
N GLY A 13 -25.20 -22.73 5.29
CA GLY A 13 -24.72 -21.42 4.86
C GLY A 13 -23.24 -21.29 5.24
N LEU A 14 -22.36 -21.25 4.23
CA LEU A 14 -21.01 -20.73 4.37
C LEU A 14 -21.14 -19.25 4.76
N ALA A 15 -21.09 -18.96 6.05
CA ALA A 15 -20.84 -17.62 6.52
C ALA A 15 -19.41 -17.25 6.08
N LEU A 16 -19.29 -16.49 4.98
CA LEU A 16 -18.09 -15.73 4.68
C LEU A 16 -17.84 -14.84 5.90
N ALA A 17 -16.90 -15.22 6.75
CA ALA A 17 -16.48 -14.39 7.86
C ALA A 17 -16.03 -13.06 7.27
N ALA A 18 -16.77 -11.98 7.56
CA ALA A 18 -16.26 -10.64 7.33
C ALA A 18 -14.88 -10.57 8.00
N PRO A 19 -13.84 -10.08 7.31
CA PRO A 19 -12.51 -9.98 7.91
C PRO A 19 -12.64 -9.26 9.24
N CYS A 20 -12.03 -9.81 10.30
CA CYS A 20 -12.11 -9.25 11.66
C CYS A 20 -11.51 -7.84 11.66
N GLN A 21 -12.36 -6.83 11.42
CA GLN A 21 -11.97 -5.44 11.38
C GLN A 21 -11.52 -4.98 12.76
N ARG A 22 -10.38 -4.30 12.80
CA ARG A 22 -9.84 -3.65 14.00
C ARG A 22 -9.49 -2.22 13.67
N LYS A 23 -9.22 -1.42 14.71
CA LYS A 23 -8.70 -0.08 14.57
C LYS A 23 -7.29 -0.02 15.16
N SER A 24 -6.39 0.70 14.50
CA SER A 24 -5.04 0.97 15.00
C SER A 24 -4.57 2.36 14.58
N ASN A 25 -3.64 2.92 15.34
CA ASN A 25 -2.94 4.15 14.99
C ASN A 25 -1.84 3.91 13.93
N GLY A 26 -1.45 2.64 13.74
CA GLY A 26 -0.47 2.23 12.74
C GLY A 26 -0.94 1.04 11.92
N PHE A 27 -0.44 0.93 10.69
CA PHE A 27 -0.75 -0.17 9.79
C PHE A 27 0.40 -0.45 8.84
N ASN A 28 0.56 -1.71 8.43
CA ASN A 28 1.38 -2.07 7.29
C ASN A 28 0.48 -2.15 6.05
N LEU A 29 1.00 -1.84 4.87
CA LEU A 29 0.23 -1.88 3.62
C LEU A 29 0.57 -3.14 2.83
N ARG A 30 -0.26 -4.17 2.95
CA ARG A 30 -0.03 -5.49 2.37
C ARG A 30 -0.66 -5.58 0.98
N ALA A 31 0.14 -5.93 -0.02
CA ALA A 31 -0.30 -6.16 -1.38
C ALA A 31 -1.23 -7.38 -1.43
N LYS A 32 -2.41 -7.17 -2.01
CA LYS A 32 -3.34 -8.21 -2.40
C LYS A 32 -3.52 -8.16 -3.90
N VAL A 33 -3.18 -9.22 -4.60
CA VAL A 33 -3.35 -9.34 -6.06
C VAL A 33 -4.82 -9.25 -6.40
N THR A 34 -5.15 -8.38 -7.34
CA THR A 34 -6.54 -8.12 -7.77
C THR A 34 -6.89 -8.85 -9.06
N ASP A 35 -5.88 -9.21 -9.86
CA ASP A 35 -6.02 -10.07 -11.03
C ASP A 35 -4.95 -11.18 -11.02
N PRO A 36 -5.30 -12.40 -10.57
CA PRO A 36 -4.37 -13.52 -10.54
C PRO A 36 -3.81 -13.94 -11.90
N ALA A 37 -4.46 -13.57 -13.01
CA ALA A 37 -3.95 -13.89 -14.36
C ALA A 37 -2.75 -13.01 -14.75
N HIS A 38 -2.60 -11.86 -14.11
CA HIS A 38 -1.51 -10.91 -14.32
C HIS A 38 -0.59 -10.81 -13.10
N ASP A 39 -0.62 -11.78 -12.18
CA ASP A 39 0.35 -11.84 -11.11
C ASP A 39 1.76 -12.14 -11.63
N LEU A 40 2.78 -11.65 -10.93
CA LEU A 40 4.16 -11.92 -11.29
C LEU A 40 4.57 -13.33 -10.83
N THR A 41 5.68 -13.82 -11.38
CA THR A 41 6.37 -15.00 -10.88
C THR A 41 7.78 -14.60 -10.46
N PRO A 42 8.14 -14.69 -9.15
CA PRO A 42 7.29 -15.05 -8.01
C PRO A 42 6.17 -14.02 -7.76
N SER A 43 5.09 -14.49 -7.12
CA SER A 43 3.89 -13.70 -6.81
C SER A 43 4.22 -12.50 -5.93
N VAL A 44 3.50 -11.39 -6.15
CA VAL A 44 3.56 -10.20 -5.29
C VAL A 44 2.56 -10.23 -4.13
N GLU A 45 1.69 -11.26 -4.08
CA GLU A 45 0.71 -11.44 -3.02
C GLU A 45 1.39 -11.49 -1.65
N GLY A 46 0.89 -10.65 -0.74
CA GLY A 46 1.33 -10.61 0.64
C GLY A 46 2.63 -9.86 0.90
N LEU A 47 3.29 -9.33 -0.13
CA LEU A 47 4.38 -8.35 0.04
C LEU A 47 3.84 -7.05 0.66
N TYR A 48 4.70 -6.21 1.20
CA TYR A 48 4.35 -4.92 1.81
C TYR A 48 4.89 -3.77 0.99
N LEU A 49 4.09 -2.71 0.88
CA LEU A 49 4.58 -1.40 0.44
C LEU A 49 5.59 -0.90 1.47
N SER A 50 6.83 -0.82 1.06
CA SER A 50 7.98 -0.38 1.86
C SER A 50 8.78 0.63 1.03
N PHE A 51 9.97 0.97 1.51
CA PHE A 51 10.89 1.81 0.77
C PHE A 51 12.33 1.39 1.06
N GLN A 52 13.20 1.67 0.09
CA GLN A 52 14.64 1.50 0.24
C GLN A 52 15.30 2.87 0.12
N ARG A 53 16.17 3.15 1.08
CA ARG A 53 17.01 4.35 1.03
C ARG A 53 18.11 4.14 0.01
N VAL A 54 18.10 4.94 -1.06
CA VAL A 54 19.11 4.87 -2.13
C VAL A 54 20.21 5.91 -1.95
N GLN A 55 19.88 7.07 -1.38
CA GLN A 55 20.84 8.13 -1.04
C GLN A 55 20.40 8.86 0.24
N GLN A 56 21.14 9.88 0.69
CA GLN A 56 20.71 10.68 1.84
C GLN A 56 19.49 11.52 1.46
N GLY A 57 18.36 11.25 2.14
CA GLY A 57 17.11 11.98 1.90
C GLY A 57 16.34 11.52 0.66
N ILE A 58 16.81 10.49 -0.05
CA ILE A 58 16.16 9.95 -1.24
C ILE A 58 15.88 8.47 -1.00
N ASN A 59 14.60 8.11 -1.08
CA ASN A 59 14.14 6.74 -1.03
C ASN A 59 13.38 6.40 -2.32
N ILE A 60 13.28 5.10 -2.58
CA ILE A 60 12.42 4.54 -3.61
C ILE A 60 11.36 3.67 -2.93
N ALA A 61 10.12 3.74 -3.39
CA ALA A 61 9.09 2.82 -2.94
C ALA A 61 9.36 1.44 -3.54
N VAL A 62 9.15 0.40 -2.74
CA VAL A 62 9.31 -1.00 -3.16
C VAL A 62 8.21 -1.86 -2.54
N ALA A 63 7.86 -2.96 -3.19
CA ALA A 63 7.08 -4.04 -2.61
C ALA A 63 8.01 -5.19 -2.21
N ASN A 64 8.08 -5.54 -0.93
CA ASN A 64 8.97 -6.61 -0.44
C ASN A 64 8.44 -7.27 0.84
N GLU A 65 9.18 -8.21 1.41
CA GLU A 65 8.77 -8.94 2.62
C GLU A 65 8.86 -8.10 3.91
N TYR A 66 9.47 -6.92 3.86
CA TYR A 66 9.73 -6.08 5.02
C TYR A 66 8.53 -5.18 5.30
N GLN A 67 7.95 -5.37 6.48
CA GLN A 67 6.86 -4.54 6.98
C GLN A 67 7.35 -3.12 7.28
N THR A 68 6.64 -2.13 6.73
CA THR A 68 6.79 -0.72 7.06
C THR A 68 5.50 -0.24 7.72
N THR A 69 5.61 0.23 8.96
CA THR A 69 4.45 0.78 9.67
C THR A 69 4.21 2.22 9.25
N TYR A 70 3.08 2.44 8.58
CA TYR A 70 2.54 3.74 8.27
C TYR A 70 1.50 4.18 9.31
N TYR A 71 1.17 5.46 9.29
CA TYR A 71 0.05 6.06 10.00
C TYR A 71 -0.67 7.05 9.10
N LEU A 72 -1.95 7.28 9.39
CA LEU A 72 -2.75 8.30 8.72
C LEU A 72 -2.65 9.60 9.54
N ASN A 73 -2.08 10.63 8.95
CA ASN A 73 -1.97 11.96 9.55
C ASN A 73 -3.10 12.87 9.02
N GLN A 74 -3.82 13.53 9.93
CA GLN A 74 -4.96 14.41 9.61
C GLN A 74 -4.71 15.84 10.06
N THR A 75 -3.72 16.50 9.45
CA THR A 75 -3.42 17.91 9.68
C THR A 75 -4.32 18.83 8.83
N GLU A 76 -4.30 20.13 9.13
CA GLU A 76 -4.87 21.15 8.24
C GLU A 76 -4.17 21.05 6.87
N GLY A 77 -4.94 20.78 5.81
CA GLY A 77 -4.42 20.44 4.47
C GLY A 77 -4.83 19.06 3.94
N GLY A 78 -5.42 18.20 4.78
CA GLY A 78 -6.00 16.91 4.37
C GLY A 78 -5.19 15.70 4.82
N ASN A 79 -5.71 14.51 4.54
CA ASN A 79 -5.10 13.24 4.95
C ASN A 79 -3.78 13.00 4.21
N THR A 80 -2.76 12.54 4.92
CA THR A 80 -1.53 11.98 4.33
C THR A 80 -1.19 10.66 4.98
N VAL A 81 -0.54 9.76 4.23
CA VAL A 81 -0.07 8.46 4.75
C VAL A 81 1.44 8.56 4.96
N ASN A 82 1.87 8.41 6.22
CA ASN A 82 3.22 8.75 6.65
C ASN A 82 3.91 7.57 7.32
N HIS A 83 5.25 7.58 7.33
CA HIS A 83 6.10 6.69 8.10
C HIS A 83 7.24 7.47 8.75
N ASP A 84 7.62 7.13 9.98
CA ASP A 84 8.73 7.80 10.67
C ASP A 84 10.07 7.12 10.40
N VAL A 85 10.97 7.81 9.70
CA VAL A 85 12.39 7.42 9.65
C VAL A 85 13.08 7.96 10.90
N ALA A 86 12.85 7.30 12.03
CA ALA A 86 13.39 7.74 13.32
C ALA A 86 14.93 7.67 13.37
N PRO A 87 15.64 8.67 13.96
CA PRO A 87 15.16 9.95 14.50
C PRO A 87 15.31 11.11 13.48
N LEU A 88 15.27 10.82 12.18
CA LEU A 88 15.65 11.76 11.13
C LEU A 88 14.49 12.64 10.66
N TYR A 89 13.44 12.02 10.10
CA TYR A 89 12.31 12.73 9.49
C TYR A 89 11.14 11.78 9.23
N PRO A 90 9.89 12.27 9.15
CA PRO A 90 8.81 11.52 8.54
C PRO A 90 8.96 11.54 7.01
N VAL A 91 8.54 10.45 6.38
CA VAL A 91 8.31 10.35 4.94
C VAL A 91 6.82 10.11 4.69
N GLY A 92 6.33 10.39 3.50
CA GLY A 92 4.96 10.05 3.12
C GLY A 92 4.87 9.48 1.73
N ILE A 93 3.70 8.90 1.43
CA ILE A 93 3.40 8.32 0.12
C ILE A 93 3.05 9.44 -0.85
N TYR A 94 3.71 9.42 -2.00
CA TYR A 94 3.40 10.22 -3.17
C TYR A 94 2.96 9.31 -4.31
N VAL A 95 1.91 9.72 -5.02
CA VAL A 95 1.45 9.10 -6.26
C VAL A 95 1.47 10.18 -7.32
N GLN A 96 2.26 9.98 -8.38
CA GLN A 96 2.32 10.90 -9.50
C GLN A 96 0.94 11.11 -10.14
N GLY A 97 0.63 12.36 -10.46
CA GLY A 97 -0.60 12.74 -11.16
C GLY A 97 -0.68 12.17 -12.58
N PRO A 98 -1.86 12.25 -13.24
CA PRO A 98 -2.04 11.77 -14.62
C PRO A 98 -1.18 12.53 -15.64
N ASP A 99 -0.76 13.76 -15.32
CA ASP A 99 0.14 14.57 -16.17
C ASP A 99 1.63 14.41 -15.80
N GLU A 100 1.96 13.50 -14.88
CA GLU A 100 3.31 13.26 -14.38
C GLU A 100 3.72 11.81 -14.61
N THR A 101 4.91 11.58 -15.14
CA THR A 101 5.41 10.23 -15.42
C THR A 101 6.78 10.02 -14.82
N ASP A 102 7.17 8.76 -14.67
CA ASP A 102 8.51 8.38 -14.25
C ASP A 102 9.52 8.77 -15.35
N ALA A 103 10.67 9.34 -14.95
CA ALA A 103 11.67 9.81 -15.90
C ALA A 103 12.38 8.67 -16.64
N HIS A 104 12.46 7.47 -16.05
CA HIS A 104 13.01 6.27 -16.69
C HIS A 104 11.92 5.43 -17.37
N TYR A 105 10.68 5.48 -16.88
CA TYR A 105 9.52 4.77 -17.42
C TYR A 105 8.41 5.76 -17.80
N PRO A 106 8.53 6.46 -18.95
CA PRO A 106 7.69 7.61 -19.29
C PRO A 106 6.22 7.28 -19.60
N GLU A 107 5.84 6.00 -19.59
CA GLU A 107 4.46 5.54 -19.74
C GLU A 107 3.84 5.14 -18.39
N GLU A 108 4.55 5.36 -17.29
CA GLU A 108 4.15 4.92 -15.95
C GLU A 108 4.09 6.07 -14.96
N HIS A 109 3.13 6.00 -14.04
CA HIS A 109 3.04 6.91 -12.90
C HIS A 109 3.71 6.29 -11.68
N ASN A 110 4.79 6.91 -11.23
CA ASN A 110 5.56 6.46 -10.08
C ASN A 110 4.77 6.62 -8.78
N VAL A 111 4.93 5.66 -7.87
CA VAL A 111 4.57 5.80 -6.46
C VAL A 111 5.86 5.90 -5.67
N ALA A 112 6.01 6.95 -4.87
CA ALA A 112 7.20 7.22 -4.08
C ALA A 112 6.89 7.26 -2.58
N VAL A 113 7.93 7.08 -1.77
CA VAL A 113 7.86 7.28 -0.32
C VAL A 113 9.00 8.20 0.08
N ASN A 114 8.77 9.51 0.14
CA ASN A 114 9.83 10.50 0.28
C ASN A 114 9.49 11.60 1.30
N VAL A 115 10.49 12.42 1.59
CA VAL A 115 10.32 13.63 2.41
C VAL A 115 9.67 14.70 1.55
N ASN A 116 8.66 15.41 2.09
CA ASN A 116 7.94 16.51 1.44
C ASN A 116 7.09 16.17 0.20
N ASP A 117 7.30 15.00 -0.43
CA ASP A 117 6.46 14.52 -1.53
C ASP A 117 5.32 13.69 -0.95
N VAL A 118 4.17 14.32 -0.68
CA VAL A 118 2.99 13.63 -0.14
C VAL A 118 1.76 13.89 -0.99
N THR A 119 1.00 12.84 -1.28
CA THR A 119 -0.32 12.98 -1.90
C THR A 119 -1.35 13.20 -0.80
N HIS A 120 -2.02 14.34 -0.87
CA HIS A 120 -3.10 14.69 0.05
C HIS A 120 -4.41 14.00 -0.34
N GLY A 121 -5.22 13.67 0.67
CA GLY A 121 -6.56 13.14 0.50
C GLY A 121 -6.63 11.62 0.33
N LEU A 122 -5.51 10.90 0.50
CA LEU A 122 -5.53 9.43 0.46
C LEU A 122 -6.35 8.87 1.64
N ASP A 123 -7.20 7.89 1.34
CA ASP A 123 -7.80 6.99 2.31
C ASP A 123 -7.03 5.67 2.29
N VAL A 124 -7.17 4.89 3.35
CA VAL A 124 -6.44 3.64 3.56
C VAL A 124 -7.37 2.47 3.82
N PHE A 125 -8.70 2.67 3.85
CA PHE A 125 -9.67 1.60 3.98
C PHE A 125 -10.69 1.59 2.82
N PRO A 126 -11.02 0.41 2.24
CA PRO A 126 -10.54 -0.94 2.56
C PRO A 126 -9.12 -1.25 2.05
N SER A 127 -8.56 -0.35 1.25
CA SER A 127 -7.18 -0.37 0.76
C SER A 127 -6.72 1.08 0.58
N LEU A 128 -5.41 1.28 0.42
CA LEU A 128 -4.86 2.56 -0.02
C LEU A 128 -5.59 3.03 -1.28
N SER A 129 -6.18 4.23 -1.24
CA SER A 129 -6.81 4.87 -2.39
C SER A 129 -5.75 5.55 -3.26
N GLY A 130 -6.06 5.76 -4.54
CA GLY A 130 -5.27 6.65 -5.40
C GLY A 130 -5.70 8.11 -5.29
N PRO A 131 -4.98 9.03 -5.95
CA PRO A 131 -5.37 10.43 -6.11
C PRO A 131 -6.59 10.61 -7.04
N ALA A 132 -6.86 9.64 -7.91
CA ALA A 132 -8.05 9.57 -8.76
C ALA A 132 -8.44 8.10 -9.02
N ALA A 133 -9.40 7.86 -9.92
CA ALA A 133 -9.80 6.52 -10.32
C ALA A 133 -8.67 5.79 -11.05
N GLY A 134 -8.40 4.56 -10.63
CA GLY A 134 -7.29 3.75 -11.12
C GLY A 134 -6.96 2.61 -10.16
N ALA A 135 -5.82 1.97 -10.40
CA ALA A 135 -5.31 0.85 -9.62
C ALA A 135 -3.82 1.01 -9.27
N TYR A 136 -3.44 0.50 -8.10
CA TYR A 136 -2.03 0.31 -7.81
C TYR A 136 -1.50 -0.92 -8.57
N LEU A 137 -0.28 -0.80 -9.05
CA LEU A 137 0.48 -1.91 -9.63
C LEU A 137 1.74 -2.16 -8.82
N VAL A 138 2.28 -3.37 -8.90
CA VAL A 138 3.65 -3.70 -8.53
C VAL A 138 4.35 -4.22 -9.76
N CYS A 139 5.41 -3.53 -10.16
CA CYS A 139 6.07 -3.75 -11.43
C CYS A 139 7.54 -4.13 -11.25
N ARG A 140 8.06 -5.02 -12.09
CA ARG A 140 9.46 -5.46 -12.04
C ARG A 140 10.34 -4.47 -12.79
N ARG A 141 11.14 -3.67 -12.08
CA ARG A 141 11.91 -2.58 -12.68
C ARG A 141 13.38 -2.72 -12.33
N GLU A 142 14.25 -2.45 -13.29
CA GLU A 142 15.68 -2.33 -13.02
C GLU A 142 15.97 -0.99 -12.34
N PHE A 143 16.76 -1.03 -11.28
CA PHE A 143 17.31 0.14 -10.60
C PHE A 143 18.82 0.03 -10.51
N ILE A 144 19.52 1.11 -10.85
CA ILE A 144 20.98 1.13 -10.89
C ILE A 144 21.52 1.64 -9.55
N PHE A 145 22.02 0.73 -8.72
CA PHE A 145 22.76 1.09 -7.52
C PHE A 145 24.24 1.37 -7.83
N PRO A 146 24.97 2.08 -6.96
CA PRO A 146 26.43 2.18 -7.05
C PRO A 146 27.14 0.82 -7.06
N SER A 147 26.54 -0.22 -6.49
CA SER A 147 27.04 -1.60 -6.47
C SER A 147 26.74 -2.38 -7.76
N GLY A 148 25.96 -1.83 -8.69
CA GLY A 148 25.49 -2.48 -9.91
C GLY A 148 23.96 -2.45 -10.04
N PRO A 149 23.43 -2.82 -11.23
CA PRO A 149 21.99 -2.91 -11.44
C PRO A 149 21.39 -4.01 -10.56
N ALA A 150 20.18 -3.74 -10.05
CA ALA A 150 19.37 -4.70 -9.35
C ALA A 150 17.92 -4.57 -9.80
N GLU A 151 17.22 -5.69 -9.79
CA GLU A 151 15.81 -5.71 -10.13
C GLU A 151 14.97 -5.57 -8.86
N LEU A 152 14.03 -4.64 -8.88
CA LEU A 152 13.16 -4.30 -7.76
C LEU A 152 11.70 -4.41 -8.16
N LEU A 153 10.86 -4.75 -7.19
CA LEU A 153 9.42 -4.66 -7.34
C LEU A 153 9.00 -3.25 -6.91
N MET A 154 8.71 -2.39 -7.88
CA MET A 154 8.42 -0.98 -7.67
C MET A 154 6.93 -0.71 -7.87
N PRO A 155 6.24 -0.08 -6.90
CA PRO A 155 4.85 0.28 -7.05
C PRO A 155 4.64 1.38 -8.11
N ARG A 156 3.54 1.27 -8.84
CA ARG A 156 3.05 2.25 -9.82
C ARG A 156 1.57 2.52 -9.61
N PHE A 157 1.07 3.57 -10.24
CA PHE A 157 -0.35 3.81 -10.35
C PHE A 157 -0.77 3.77 -11.82
N LEU A 158 -1.88 3.11 -12.10
CA LEU A 158 -2.49 3.01 -13.42
C LEU A 158 -3.82 3.73 -13.37
N TYR A 159 -3.97 4.84 -14.09
CA TYR A 159 -5.24 5.55 -14.17
C TYR A 159 -6.22 4.82 -15.08
N ASP A 160 -7.52 5.01 -14.82
CA ASP A 160 -8.56 4.39 -15.63
C ASP A 160 -8.42 4.77 -17.12
N GLY A 161 -8.42 3.76 -17.99
CA GLY A 161 -8.27 3.93 -19.45
C GLY A 161 -6.85 3.72 -19.97
N GLU A 162 -5.86 3.60 -19.08
CA GLU A 162 -4.50 3.21 -19.43
C GLU A 162 -4.36 1.69 -19.61
N THR A 163 -3.24 1.27 -20.19
CA THR A 163 -2.96 -0.13 -20.47
C THR A 163 -2.05 -0.70 -19.39
N LEU A 164 -2.45 -1.83 -18.79
CA LEU A 164 -1.62 -2.57 -17.84
C LEU A 164 -0.34 -3.06 -18.52
N PRO A 165 0.87 -2.70 -18.04
CA PRO A 165 2.11 -3.23 -18.58
C PRO A 165 2.27 -4.73 -18.29
N GLU A 166 2.85 -5.49 -19.23
CA GLU A 166 2.96 -6.96 -19.13
C GLU A 166 3.76 -7.45 -17.91
N ASP A 167 4.65 -6.62 -17.38
CA ASP A 167 5.56 -6.92 -16.27
C ASP A 167 5.12 -6.28 -14.94
N CYS A 168 3.84 -5.97 -14.84
CA CYS A 168 3.17 -5.44 -13.66
C CYS A 168 2.03 -6.35 -13.18
N ALA A 169 1.92 -6.50 -11.87
CA ALA A 169 0.77 -7.12 -11.23
C ALA A 169 -0.15 -6.05 -10.62
N PRO A 170 -1.45 -6.03 -10.92
CA PRO A 170 -2.39 -5.11 -10.29
C PRO A 170 -2.72 -5.57 -8.86
N VAL A 171 -2.58 -4.65 -7.90
CA VAL A 171 -2.74 -4.93 -6.47
C VAL A 171 -3.65 -3.93 -5.78
N ALA A 172 -4.23 -4.34 -4.67
CA ALA A 172 -4.77 -3.46 -3.65
C ALA A 172 -3.85 -3.52 -2.43
N PHE A 173 -3.34 -2.37 -1.96
CA PHE A 173 -2.59 -2.30 -0.72
C PHE A 173 -3.54 -2.23 0.48
N VAL A 174 -3.81 -3.37 1.11
CA VAL A 174 -4.75 -3.52 2.22
C VAL A 174 -4.05 -3.20 3.55
N PRO A 175 -4.64 -2.38 4.43
CA PRO A 175 -4.05 -2.07 5.73
C PRO A 175 -4.13 -3.29 6.67
N GLU A 176 -2.99 -3.80 7.09
CA GLU A 176 -2.83 -4.80 8.15
C GLU A 176 -2.45 -4.09 9.45
N CYS A 177 -3.15 -4.37 10.56
CA CYS A 177 -2.96 -3.62 11.79
C CYS A 177 -1.54 -3.78 12.36
N ALA A 178 -0.89 -2.65 12.64
CA ALA A 178 0.43 -2.60 13.24
C ALA A 178 0.45 -1.64 14.44
N THR A 179 1.47 -1.74 15.28
CA THR A 179 1.65 -0.80 16.39
C THR A 179 2.46 0.39 15.91
N LEU A 180 1.89 1.60 15.99
CA LEU A 180 2.67 2.83 15.81
C LEU A 180 3.59 3.02 17.02
N GLY A 181 4.90 3.02 16.79
CA GLY A 181 5.90 3.22 17.83
C GLY A 181 5.92 4.66 18.35
N ASN A 182 6.35 4.84 19.60
CA ASN A 182 6.57 6.18 20.15
C ASN A 182 7.76 6.85 19.46
N LEU A 183 7.66 8.16 19.24
CA LEU A 183 8.76 8.96 18.72
C LEU A 183 9.91 9.04 19.75
N PRO A 184 11.18 9.02 19.29
CA PRO A 184 12.32 9.33 20.15
C PRO A 184 12.21 10.73 20.77
N ASN A 185 12.76 10.89 21.97
CA ASN A 185 12.78 12.18 22.65
C ASN A 185 13.57 13.23 21.84
N GLY A 186 13.03 14.46 21.77
CA GLY A 186 13.67 15.57 21.04
C GLY A 186 13.47 15.57 19.52
N THR A 187 12.60 14.70 18.99
CA THR A 187 12.12 14.80 17.60
C THR A 187 11.35 16.11 17.39
N SER A 188 11.50 16.71 16.20
CA SER A 188 10.87 18.00 15.85
C SER A 188 9.45 17.87 15.29
N TRP A 189 8.95 16.64 15.13
CA TRP A 189 7.58 16.32 14.69
C TRP A 189 6.88 15.48 15.76
N ASN A 190 5.56 15.29 15.64
CA ASN A 190 4.73 14.61 16.63
C ASN A 190 3.66 13.71 15.98
N HIS A 191 2.89 13.02 16.82
CA HIS A 191 1.77 12.17 16.45
C HIS A 191 0.41 12.75 16.88
N ASP A 192 0.31 14.07 17.09
CA ASP A 192 -0.86 14.72 17.69
C ASP A 192 -2.12 14.59 16.81
N PHE A 193 -1.92 14.43 15.50
CA PHE A 193 -2.99 14.33 14.49
C PHE A 193 -3.10 12.94 13.86
N VAL A 194 -2.55 11.91 14.51
CA VAL A 194 -2.69 10.53 14.04
C VAL A 194 -4.14 10.06 14.20
N ALA A 195 -4.73 9.60 13.10
CA ALA A 195 -6.07 9.03 13.08
C ALA A 195 -6.06 7.51 13.22
N GLN A 196 -7.10 6.97 13.83
CA GLN A 196 -7.32 5.53 13.87
C GLN A 196 -7.83 5.01 12.53
N THR A 197 -7.07 4.10 11.94
CA THR A 197 -7.38 3.44 10.67
C THR A 197 -8.03 2.09 10.90
N SER A 198 -9.05 1.77 10.10
CA SER A 198 -9.62 0.42 10.05
C SER A 198 -8.67 -0.51 9.29
N CYS A 199 -8.35 -1.67 9.85
CA CYS A 199 -7.37 -2.61 9.30
C CYS A 199 -7.76 -4.07 9.53
N VAL A 200 -7.19 -4.95 8.72
CA VAL A 200 -7.29 -6.41 8.87
C VAL A 200 -6.21 -6.92 9.84
N ARG A 201 -6.34 -8.17 10.28
CA ARG A 201 -5.36 -8.80 11.18
C ARG A 201 -4.23 -9.44 10.40
#